data_AF-A0A3B9MXU3-F1
#
_entry.id   AF-A0A3B9MXU3-F1
#
_cell.length_a   1.000
_cell.length_b   1.000
_cell.length_c   1.000
_cell.angle_alpha   90.00
_cell.angle_beta   90.00
_cell.angle_gamma   90.00
#
_symmetry.space_group_name_H-M   'P 1'
#
loop_
_entity.id
_entity.type
_entity.pdbx_description
1 polymer ?
#
loop_
_entity_poly.entity_id
_entity_poly.type
_entity_poly.pdbx_seq_one_letter_code
_entity_poly.pdbx_strand_id
1 'polypeptide(L)' 'MTFRRTVLKQELVKKLYPDSISIKSAMQQLRNEIDLCPQLKEKIGQAGHLRKHTYNFEQLNLILEHFSLSLEDYNLL' A
#
# COMPACT_ATOMS: atom_id res chain seq x y z
N MET A 1 8.82 -19.11 0.60
CA MET A 1 8.32 -17.97 -0.22
C MET A 1 9.22 -16.77 0.05
N THR A 2 10.02 -16.34 -0.94
CA THR A 2 10.93 -15.20 -0.79
C THR A 2 10.12 -13.91 -0.91
N PHE A 3 9.72 -13.32 0.21
CA PHE A 3 9.05 -12.02 0.19
C PHE A 3 9.96 -11.00 -0.51
N ARG A 4 9.46 -10.38 -1.60
CA ARG A 4 10.16 -9.25 -2.20
C ARG A 4 10.22 -8.16 -1.14
N ARG A 5 11.43 -7.68 -0.81
CA ARG A 5 11.67 -6.61 0.17
C ARG A 5 10.92 -5.30 -0.14
N THR A 6 10.41 -5.16 -1.36
CA THR A 6 9.64 -4.01 -1.84
C THR A 6 8.52 -4.46 -2.76
N VAL A 7 7.38 -3.77 -2.69
CA VAL A 7 6.22 -3.97 -3.57
C VAL A 7 6.00 -2.73 -4.43
N LEU A 8 5.64 -2.94 -5.71
CA LEU A 8 5.25 -1.85 -6.60
C LEU A 8 3.91 -1.28 -6.15
N LYS A 9 3.80 0.04 -6.02
CA LYS A 9 2.53 0.68 -5.61
C LYS A 9 1.38 0.35 -6.57
N GLN A 10 1.69 0.21 -7.86
CA GLN A 10 0.72 -0.16 -8.89
C GLN A 10 0.16 -1.57 -8.69
N GLU A 11 1.00 -2.53 -8.30
CA GLU A 11 0.57 -3.90 -8.03
C GLU A 11 -0.25 -3.98 -6.74
N LEU A 12 0.16 -3.22 -5.71
CA LEU A 12 -0.61 -3.08 -4.48
C LEU A 12 -2.03 -2.57 -4.75
N VAL A 13 -2.17 -1.47 -5.48
CA VAL A 13 -3.49 -0.87 -5.70
C VAL A 13 -4.38 -1.68 -6.65
N LYS A 14 -3.81 -2.50 -7.55
CA LYS A 14 -4.61 -3.43 -8.36
C LYS A 14 -5.32 -4.47 -7.48
N LYS A 15 -4.65 -4.97 -6.45
CA LYS A 15 -5.23 -5.93 -5.51
C LYS A 15 -6.20 -5.28 -4.53
N LEU A 16 -5.86 -4.09 -4.02
CA LEU A 16 -6.73 -3.38 -3.05
C LEU A 16 -7.99 -2.79 -3.70
N TYR A 17 -7.92 -2.37 -4.96
CA TYR A 17 -9.02 -1.70 -5.66
C TYR A 17 -9.27 -2.35 -7.03
N PRO A 18 -9.75 -3.60 -7.08
CA PRO A 18 -9.97 -4.33 -8.33
C PRO A 18 -11.01 -3.67 -9.22
N ASP A 19 -11.98 -2.97 -8.63
CA ASP A 19 -13.07 -2.28 -9.33
C ASP A 19 -12.68 -0.90 -9.88
N SER A 20 -11.45 -0.45 -9.63
CA SER A 20 -11.00 0.86 -10.10
C SER A 20 -10.78 0.86 -11.61
N ILE A 21 -11.36 1.86 -12.28
CA ILE A 21 -11.33 2.04 -13.76
C ILE A 21 -9.90 2.15 -14.32
N SER A 22 -8.93 2.58 -13.50
CA SER A 22 -7.52 2.61 -13.90
C SER A 22 -6.57 2.51 -12.70
N ILE A 23 -5.32 2.12 -12.98
CA ILE A 23 -4.22 2.13 -11.98
C ILE A 23 -4.02 3.54 -11.42
N LYS A 24 -4.15 4.59 -12.25
CA LYS A 24 -3.99 5.98 -11.79
C LYS A 24 -5.09 6.37 -10.80
N SER A 25 -6.33 5.94 -11.05
CA SER A 25 -7.46 6.15 -10.14
C SER A 25 -7.25 5.38 -8.84
N ALA A 26 -6.85 4.11 -8.91
CA ALA A 26 -6.57 3.28 -7.73
C ALA A 26 -5.42 3.86 -6.87
N MET A 27 -4.37 4.35 -7.52
CA MET A 27 -3.28 5.08 -6.86
C MET A 27 -3.76 6.37 -6.17
N GLN A 28 -4.71 7.08 -6.77
CA GLN A 28 -5.27 8.29 -6.18
C GLN A 28 -6.17 7.96 -5.00
N GLN A 29 -6.98 6.90 -5.09
CA GLN A 29 -7.78 6.41 -3.96
C GLN A 29 -6.89 6.05 -2.76
N LEU A 30 -5.83 5.27 -2.97
CA LEU A 30 -4.89 4.94 -1.89
C LEU A 30 -4.25 6.20 -1.27
N ARG A 31 -3.89 7.20 -2.09
CA ARG A 31 -3.34 8.47 -1.56
C ARG A 31 -4.37 9.21 -0.73
N ASN A 32 -5.61 9.28 -1.19
CA ASN A 32 -6.68 9.94 -0.46
C ASN A 32 -6.91 9.25 0.89
N GLU A 33 -6.96 7.92 0.94
CA GLU A 33 -7.07 7.17 2.21
C GLU A 33 -5.92 7.50 3.17
N ILE A 34 -4.68 7.49 2.67
CA ILE A 34 -3.50 7.84 3.47
C ILE A 34 -3.56 9.31 3.94
N ASP A 35 -3.98 10.23 3.09
CA ASP A 35 -4.09 11.66 3.43
C ASP A 35 -5.23 11.94 4.41
N LEU A 36 -6.31 11.14 4.38
CA LEU A 36 -7.43 11.20 5.33
C LEU A 36 -7.06 10.66 6.71
N CYS A 37 -6.00 9.84 6.81
CA CYS A 37 -5.49 9.30 8.07
C CYS A 37 -4.07 9.83 8.37
N PRO A 38 -3.93 10.99 9.04
CA PRO A 38 -2.63 11.60 9.34
C PRO A 38 -1.67 10.68 10.08
N GLN A 39 -2.20 9.84 10.98
CA GLN A 39 -1.41 8.87 11.75
C GLN A 39 -0.78 7.80 10.84
N LEU A 40 -1.53 7.31 9.83
CA LEU A 40 -1.01 6.36 8.87
C LEU A 40 0.08 7.02 8.00
N LYS A 41 -0.18 8.23 7.51
CA LYS A 41 0.79 8.99 6.73
C LYS A 41 2.10 9.21 7.46
N GLU A 42 2.04 9.56 8.74
CA GLU A 42 3.22 9.74 9.59
C GLU A 42 3.98 8.42 9.78
N LYS A 43 3.29 7.33 10.13
CA LYS A 43 3.91 6.00 10.29
C LYS A 43 4.60 5.54 9.00
N ILE A 44 3.97 5.72 7.84
CA ILE A 44 4.58 5.37 6.53
C ILE A 44 5.84 6.21 6.27
N GLY A 45 5.84 7.49 6.65
CA GLY A 45 6.99 8.38 6.53
C GLY A 45 8.14 8.00 7.47
N GLN A 46 7.83 7.52 8.68
CA GLN A 46 8.80 7.06 9.67
C GLN A 46 9.39 5.69 9.33
N ALA A 47 8.62 4.81 8.69
CA ALA A 47 9.06 3.48 8.21
C ALA A 47 10.11 3.53 7.08
N GLY A 48 10.63 4.72 6.74
CA GLY A 48 11.74 4.93 5.83
C GLY A 48 11.38 5.79 4.63
N HIS A 49 12.37 5.97 3.74
CA HIS A 49 12.24 6.92 2.64
C HIS A 49 11.14 6.53 1.66
N LEU A 50 10.19 7.45 1.44
CA LEU A 50 9.08 7.28 0.51
C LEU A 50 9.59 7.24 -0.93
N ARG A 51 9.62 6.05 -1.52
CA ARG A 51 9.93 5.88 -2.94
C ARG A 51 8.71 6.20 -3.80
N LYS A 52 8.96 6.76 -4.98
CA LYS A 52 7.91 7.19 -5.92
C LYS A 52 7.04 6.01 -6.40
N HIS A 53 7.66 4.86 -6.69
CA HIS A 53 7.00 3.74 -7.35
C HIS A 53 6.88 2.47 -6.50
N THR A 54 7.53 2.42 -5.34
CA THR A 54 7.55 1.25 -4.46
C THR A 54 7.23 1.62 -3.02
N TYR A 55 6.68 0.65 -2.29
CA TYR A 55 6.71 0.61 -0.83
C TYR A 55 7.73 -0.43 -0.38
N ASN A 56 8.43 -0.15 0.71
CA ASN A 56 9.20 -1.17 1.41
C ASN A 56 8.26 -2.10 2.20
N PHE A 57 8.83 -3.13 2.82
CA PHE A 57 8.07 -4.11 3.58
C PHE A 57 7.28 -3.50 4.76
N GLU A 58 7.89 -2.60 5.52
CA GLU A 58 7.24 -1.95 6.68
C GLU A 58 6.10 -1.02 6.26
N GLN A 59 6.33 -0.22 5.22
CA GLN A 59 5.31 0.65 4.62
C GLN A 59 4.14 -0.16 4.07
N LEU A 60 4.42 -1.31 3.44
CA LEU A 60 3.37 -2.21 2.99
C LEU A 60 2.56 -2.74 4.17
N ASN A 61 3.23 -3.21 5.23
CA ASN A 61 2.54 -3.77 6.39
C ASN A 61 1.61 -2.73 7.05
N LEU A 62 2.09 -1.50 7.22
CA LEU A 62 1.27 -0.39 7.76
C LEU A 62 0.04 -0.09 6.90
N ILE A 63 0.19 -0.13 5.58
CA ILE A 63 -0.93 0.07 4.65
C ILE A 63 -1.92 -1.09 4.77
N LEU A 64 -1.45 -2.35 4.77
CA LEU A 64 -2.32 -3.52 4.88
C LEU A 64 -3.06 -3.56 6.22
N GLU A 65 -2.39 -3.26 7.33
CA GLU A 65 -3.00 -3.13 8.65
C GLU A 65 -4.15 -2.10 8.66
N HIS A 66 -3.99 -0.99 7.94
CA HIS A 66 -5.06 0.00 7.80
C HIS A 66 -6.30 -0.56 7.09
N PHE A 67 -6.12 -1.45 6.11
CA PHE A 67 -7.20 -2.17 5.44
C PHE A 67 -7.66 -3.42 6.21
N SER A 68 -7.17 -3.65 7.43
CA SER A 68 -7.43 -4.87 8.21
C SER A 68 -7.04 -6.16 7.46
N LEU A 69 -6.00 -6.07 6.61
CA LEU A 69 -5.46 -7.17 5.85
C LEU A 69 -4.11 -7.60 6.42
N SER A 70 -3.87 -8.90 6.46
CA SER A 70 -2.53 -9.45 6.69
C SER A 70 -1.75 -9.55 5.37
N LEU A 71 -0.44 -9.77 5.48
CA LEU A 71 0.39 -10.11 4.31
C LEU A 71 -0.04 -11.42 3.64
N GLU A 72 -0.61 -12.36 4.40
CA GLU A 72 -1.13 -13.61 3.86
C GLU A 72 -2.37 -13.36 3.02
N ASP A 73 -3.31 -12.56 3.52
CA ASP A 73 -4.50 -12.14 2.77
C ASP A 73 -4.12 -11.41 1.49
N TYR A 74 -3.13 -10.52 1.56
CA TYR A 74 -2.61 -9.81 0.39
C TYR A 74 -1.99 -10.74 -0.67
N ASN A 75 -1.42 -11.86 -0.27
CA ASN A 75 -0.90 -12.85 -1.22
C ASN A 75 -2.02 -13.70 -1.86
N LEU A 76 -3.16 -13.83 -1.20
CA LEU A 76 -4.33 -14.57 -1.68
C LEU A 76 -5.27 -13.74 -2.57
N LEU A 77 -5.25 -12.41 -2.43
CA LEU A 77 -5.86 -11.46 -3.38
C LEU A 77 -5.21 -11.51 -4.76
#